data_AF-A0A7C4YD06-F1
#
_entry.id   AF-A0A7C4YD06-F1
#
_cell.length_a   1.000
_cell.length_b   1.000
_cell.length_c   1.000
_cell.angle_alpha   90.00
_cell.angle_beta   90.00
_cell.angle_gamma   90.00
#
_symmetry.space_group_name_H-M   'P 1'
#
loop_
_entity.id
_entity.type
_entity.pdbx_description
1 polymer ?
#
loop_
_entity_poly.entity_id
_entity_poly.type
_entity_poly.pdbx_seq_one_letter_code
_entity_poly.pdbx_strand_id
1 'polypeptide(L)'
;MAGLLEVAGLTLSLALGLVLGYRLRGKKVHKVEGLILGSILALIFSLGFSIGSNSELLAVMPSVWFNALVLLAMALFFSVICAKLAMKLVKI
;
A
#
# COMPACT_ATOMS: atom_id res chain seq x y z
N MET A 1 24.14 -8.63 10.83
CA MET A 1 23.95 -9.54 9.69
C MET A 1 22.48 -9.79 9.32
N ALA A 2 21.50 -9.71 10.23
CA ALA A 2 20.08 -9.95 9.92
C ALA A 2 19.45 -8.95 8.91
N GLY A 3 19.73 -7.65 9.04
CA GLY A 3 19.12 -6.63 8.16
C GLY A 3 19.52 -6.72 6.68
N LEU A 4 20.71 -7.23 6.37
CA LEU A 4 21.16 -7.38 4.97
C LEU A 4 20.38 -8.47 4.24
N LEU A 5 19.99 -9.54 4.97
CA LEU A 5 19.26 -10.67 4.42
C LEU A 5 17.80 -10.32 4.13
N GLU A 6 17.18 -9.48 4.96
CA GLU A 6 15.82 -8.97 4.72
C GLU A 6 15.75 -8.04 3.50
N VAL A 7 16.69 -7.09 3.39
CA VAL A 7 16.77 -6.18 2.24
C VAL A 7 17.04 -6.96 0.94
N ALA A 8 17.92 -7.95 1.01
CA ALA A 8 18.17 -8.85 -0.12
C ALA A 8 16.92 -9.66 -0.49
N GLY A 9 16.19 -10.18 0.50
CA GLY A 9 14.93 -10.91 0.28
C GLY A 9 13.87 -10.05 -0.40
N LEU A 10 13.68 -8.81 0.06
CA LEU A 10 12.74 -7.85 -0.55
C LEU A 10 13.14 -7.50 -1.98
N THR A 11 14.43 -7.26 -2.22
CA THR A 11 14.96 -6.93 -3.55
C THR A 11 14.78 -8.11 -4.51
N LEU A 12 15.04 -9.34 -4.05
CA LEU A 12 14.87 -10.55 -4.84
C LEU A 12 13.39 -10.81 -5.16
N SER A 13 12.49 -10.58 -4.20
CA SER A 13 11.04 -10.70 -4.41
C SER A 13 10.53 -9.70 -5.45
N LEU A 14 11.00 -8.45 -5.40
CA LEU A 14 10.69 -7.43 -6.41
C LEU A 14 11.22 -7.81 -7.80
N ALA A 15 12.47 -8.26 -7.89
CA ALA A 15 13.07 -8.70 -9.14
C ALA A 15 12.31 -9.89 -9.75
N LEU A 16 11.96 -10.89 -8.94
CA LEU A 16 11.18 -12.05 -9.36
C LEU A 16 9.79 -11.64 -9.83
N GLY A 17 9.09 -10.76 -9.11
CA GLY A 17 7.79 -10.23 -9.50
C GLY A 17 7.84 -9.48 -10.83
N LEU A 18 8.89 -8.69 -11.08
CA LEU A 18 9.10 -7.98 -12.33
C LEU A 18 9.35 -8.95 -13.50
N VAL A 19 10.22 -9.95 -13.31
CA VAL A 19 10.53 -10.97 -14.33
C VAL A 19 9.30 -11.82 -14.66
N LEU A 20 8.55 -12.24 -13.64
CA LEU A 20 7.28 -12.95 -13.82
C LEU A 20 6.26 -12.09 -14.57
N GLY A 21 6.09 -10.83 -14.19
CA GLY A 21 5.22 -9.88 -14.88
C GLY A 21 5.60 -9.67 -16.33
N TYR A 22 6.90 -9.56 -16.64
CA TYR A 22 7.40 -9.41 -18.00
C TYR A 22 7.16 -10.69 -18.83
N ARG A 23 7.40 -11.87 -18.26
CA ARG A 23 7.21 -13.16 -18.95
C ARG A 23 5.73 -13.48 -19.22
N LEU A 24 4.83 -13.06 -18.33
CA LEU A 24 3.38 -13.25 -18.49
C LEU A 24 2.71 -12.14 -19.30
N ARG A 25 3.48 -11.13 -19.75
CA ARG A 25 2.99 -10.02 -20.57
C ARG A 25 2.34 -10.55 -21.86
N GLY A 26 1.05 -10.28 -22.02
CA GLY A 26 0.26 -10.71 -23.18
C GLY A 26 -0.61 -11.95 -22.96
N LYS A 27 -0.53 -12.63 -21.81
CA LYS A 27 -1.51 -13.67 -21.42
C LYS A 27 -2.64 -13.04 -20.59
N LYS A 28 -3.89 -13.43 -20.82
CA LYS A 28 -5.04 -12.98 -20.01
C LYS A 28 -4.95 -13.62 -18.61
N VAL A 29 -4.36 -12.90 -17.65
CA VAL A 29 -4.18 -13.36 -16.26
C VAL A 29 -5.39 -13.02 -15.36
N HIS A 30 -6.61 -13.00 -15.90
CA HIS A 30 -7.82 -12.53 -15.19
C HIS A 30 -8.12 -13.29 -13.88
N LYS A 31 -7.68 -14.55 -13.75
CA LYS A 31 -7.92 -15.35 -12.55
C LYS A 31 -7.10 -14.89 -11.34
N VAL A 32 -5.94 -14.28 -11.57
CA VAL A 32 -5.06 -13.79 -10.48
C VAL A 32 -5.61 -12.48 -9.92
N GLU A 33 -6.13 -11.62 -10.79
CA GLU A 33 -6.74 -10.34 -10.39
C GLU A 33 -7.97 -10.55 -9.50
N GLY A 34 -8.86 -11.48 -9.87
CA GLY A 34 -10.02 -11.83 -9.04
C GLY A 34 -9.65 -12.37 -7.65
N LEU A 35 -8.54 -13.12 -7.56
CA LEU A 35 -8.05 -13.65 -6.29
C LEU A 35 -7.43 -12.55 -5.40
N ILE A 36 -6.71 -11.61 -5.99
CA ILE A 36 -6.18 -10.43 -5.29
C ILE A 36 -7.33 -9.58 -4.75
N LEU A 37 -8.32 -9.26 -5.61
CA LEU A 37 -9.49 -8.48 -5.19
C LEU A 37 -10.30 -9.19 -4.10
N GLY A 38 -10.50 -10.51 -4.21
CA GLY A 38 -11.15 -11.30 -3.18
C GLY A 38 -10.40 -11.27 -1.85
N SER A 39 -9.05 -11.34 -1.89
CA SER A 39 -8.22 -11.22 -0.69
C SER A 39 -8.31 -9.83 -0.06
N ILE A 40 -8.23 -8.76 -0.87
CA ILE A 40 -8.43 -7.38 -0.41
C ILE A 40 -9.80 -7.23 0.24
N LEU A 41 -10.85 -7.77 -0.37
CA LEU A 41 -12.20 -7.72 0.16
C LEU A 41 -12.31 -8.48 1.50
N ALA A 42 -11.72 -9.67 1.61
CA ALA A 42 -11.67 -10.44 2.84
C ALA A 42 -10.90 -9.71 3.95
N LEU A 43 -9.80 -9.03 3.61
CA LEU A 43 -9.02 -8.22 4.54
C LEU A 43 -9.82 -7.02 5.03
N ILE A 44 -10.47 -6.28 4.13
CA ILE A 44 -11.35 -5.14 4.49
C ILE A 44 -12.48 -5.63 5.40
N PHE A 45 -13.11 -6.75 5.07
CA PHE A 45 -14.16 -7.35 5.89
C PHE A 45 -13.65 -7.75 7.28
N SER A 46 -12.50 -8.42 7.36
CA SER A 46 -11.88 -8.82 8.62
C SER A 46 -11.54 -7.60 9.50
N LEU A 47 -11.04 -6.54 8.89
CA LEU A 47 -10.69 -5.30 9.59
C LEU A 47 -11.95 -4.59 10.12
N GLY A 48 -13.01 -4.52 9.31
CA GLY A 48 -14.31 -4.00 9.74
C GLY A 48 -14.96 -4.84 10.84
N PHE A 49 -14.89 -6.17 10.75
CA PHE A 49 -15.39 -7.09 11.78
C PHE A 49 -14.62 -6.95 13.10
N SER A 50 -13.29 -6.84 13.03
CA SER A 50 -12.43 -6.65 14.21
C SER A 50 -12.77 -5.34 14.94
N ILE A 51 -12.98 -4.26 14.20
CA ILE A 51 -13.38 -2.97 14.77
C ILE A 51 -14.80 -3.05 15.35
N GLY A 52 -15.74 -3.67 14.63
CA GLY A 52 -17.14 -3.76 15.07
C GLY A 52 -17.37 -4.66 16.29
N SER A 53 -16.52 -5.66 16.49
CA SER A 53 -16.59 -6.60 17.62
C SER A 53 -15.93 -6.10 18.90
N ASN A 54 -15.19 -4.99 18.84
CA ASN A 54 -14.48 -4.42 19.99
C ASN A 54 -14.97 -3.00 20.29
N SER A 55 -15.78 -2.88 21.35
CA SER A 55 -16.36 -1.61 21.81
C SER A 55 -15.31 -0.59 22.26
N GLU A 56 -14.16 -1.02 22.75
CA GLU A 56 -13.06 -0.13 23.15
C GLU A 56 -12.38 0.49 21.93
N LEU A 57 -12.13 -0.31 20.88
CA LEU A 57 -11.61 0.17 19.60
C LEU A 57 -12.59 1.11 18.89
N LEU A 58 -13.89 0.81 18.96
CA LEU A 58 -14.95 1.66 18.42
C LEU A 58 -15.01 3.03 19.10
N ALA A 59 -14.79 3.09 20.42
CA ALA A 59 -14.79 4.34 21.18
C ALA A 59 -13.61 5.27 20.82
N VAL A 60 -12.45 4.70 20.48
CA VAL A 60 -11.27 5.47 20.05
C VAL A 60 -11.20 5.67 18.52
N MET A 61 -12.08 5.01 17.76
CA MET A 61 -12.11 5.10 16.31
C MET A 61 -12.20 6.55 15.77
N PRO A 62 -12.99 7.48 16.36
CA PRO A 62 -13.06 8.85 15.87
C PRO A 62 -11.72 9.59 15.97
N SER A 63 -10.96 9.39 17.05
CA SER A 63 -9.67 10.06 17.22
C SER A 63 -8.59 9.48 16.30
N VAL A 64 -8.61 8.17 16.07
CA VAL A 64 -7.72 7.50 15.10
C VAL A 64 -8.01 7.99 13.69
N TRP A 65 -9.28 8.13 13.31
CA TRP A 65 -9.67 8.63 11.99
C TRP A 65 -9.23 10.08 11.76
N PHE A 66 -9.42 10.96 12.75
CA PHE A 66 -8.96 12.35 12.65
C PHE A 66 -7.43 12.45 12.53
N ASN A 67 -6.69 11.69 13.35
CA ASN A 67 -5.23 11.66 13.27
C ASN A 67 -4.75 11.15 11.90
N ALA A 68 -5.36 10.09 11.38
CA ALA A 68 -5.05 9.56 10.05
C ALA A 68 -5.35 10.59 8.95
N LEU A 69 -6.47 11.32 9.05
CA LEU A 69 -6.87 12.36 8.10
C LEU A 69 -5.84 13.51 8.06
N VAL A 70 -5.39 13.97 9.23
CA VAL A 70 -4.40 15.05 9.35
C VAL A 70 -3.04 14.61 8.78
N LEU A 71 -2.59 13.41 9.13
CA LEU A 71 -1.33 12.85 8.61
C LEU A 71 -1.38 12.71 7.09
N LEU A 72 -2.50 12.20 6.55
CA LEU A 72 -2.70 12.06 5.11
C LEU A 72 -2.71 13.41 4.41
N ALA A 73 -3.40 14.41 4.97
CA ALA A 73 -3.43 15.76 4.41
C ALA A 73 -2.04 16.41 4.37
N MET A 74 -1.26 16.33 5.46
CA MET A 74 0.12 16.83 5.48
C MET A 74 1.03 16.09 4.50
N ALA A 75 0.94 14.75 4.45
CA ALA A 75 1.75 13.94 3.56
C ALA A 75 1.47 14.26 2.08
N LEU A 76 0.20 14.39 1.70
CA LEU A 76 -0.18 14.77 0.34
C LEU A 76 0.27 16.18 -0.01
N PHE A 77 0.09 17.14 0.91
CA PHE A 77 0.53 18.51 0.72
C PHE A 77 2.05 18.58 0.47
N PHE A 78 2.84 17.92 1.30
CA PHE A 78 4.29 17.88 1.15
C PHE A 78 4.72 17.15 -0.12
N SER A 79 4.09 16.02 -0.44
CA SER A 79 4.36 15.24 -1.65
C SER A 79 4.11 16.06 -2.93
N VAL A 80 3.01 16.82 -3.00
CA VAL A 80 2.69 17.65 -4.17
C VAL A 80 3.67 18.81 -4.33
N ILE A 81 4.09 19.45 -3.23
CA ILE A 81 5.09 20.53 -3.27
C ILE A 81 6.44 19.98 -3.75
N CYS A 82 6.87 18.85 -3.19
CA CYS A 82 8.13 18.21 -3.59
C CYS A 82 8.09 17.77 -5.05
N ALA A 83 6.98 17.18 -5.51
CA ALA A 83 6.79 16.81 -6.91
C ALA A 83 6.82 18.03 -7.84
N LYS A 84 6.19 19.15 -7.47
CA LYS A 84 6.24 20.40 -8.25
C LYS A 84 7.66 20.99 -8.31
N LEU A 85 8.41 20.96 -7.21
CA LEU A 85 9.81 21.42 -7.18
C LEU A 85 10.71 20.53 -8.04
N ALA A 86 10.57 19.22 -7.92
CA ALA A 86 11.31 18.25 -8.74
C ALA A 86 10.99 18.42 -10.23
N MET A 87 9.72 18.58 -10.60
CA MET A 87 9.32 18.87 -11.98
C MET A 87 9.86 20.21 -12.49
N LYS A 88 10.00 21.21 -11.62
CA LYS A 88 10.59 22.51 -11.99
C LYS A 88 12.11 22.44 -12.16
N LEU A 89 12.79 21.55 -11.41
CA LEU A 89 14.23 21.28 -11.53
C LEU A 89 14.58 20.40 -12.73
N VAL A 90 13.70 19.48 -13.11
CA VAL A 90 13.87 18.60 -14.29
C VAL A 90 13.53 19.29 -15.61
N LYS A 91 12.79 20.41 -15.59
CA LYS A 91 12.68 21.31 -16.75
C LYS A 91 13.97 22.13 -16.92
N ILE A 92 15.03 21.43 -17.34
CA ILE A 92 16.16 21.96 -18.11
C ILE A 92 15.90 21.57 -19.57
#